data_AF-A0A7T3R0W6-F1
#
_entry.id   AF-A0A7T3R0W6-F1
#
_cell.length_a   1.000
_cell.length_b   1.000
_cell.length_c   1.000
_cell.angle_alpha   90.00
_cell.angle_beta   90.00
_cell.angle_gamma   90.00
#
_symmetry.space_group_name_H-M   'P 1'
#
loop_
_entity.id
_entity.type
_entity.pdbx_description
1 polymer ?
#
loop_
_entity_poly.entity_id
_entity_poly.type
_entity_poly.pdbx_seq_one_letter_code
_entity_poly.pdbx_strand_id
1 'polypeptide(L)'
;SYEVLPPTVKFYYNGKEMKLSEDTEEVATFYARMLDHDYTTKTVFNKNFFHDWREVMTDSERAKITDLSKCNFKEMHAYFLQKSEERKAMTKEDKQKIKEKNEEIQKEYGFCIIDGHKEKIGNFKIEPPGLFRGRGEHPKMGKLKKRVLPEDVLINCSKDSNIPKPPHAHKWREIRHDSNVTWLAS
;
A
#
# COMPACT_ATOMS: atom_id res chain seq x y z
N SER A 1 -8.38 -2.75 -3.36
CA SER A 1 -7.93 -2.24 -4.67
C SER A 1 -7.54 -0.77 -4.52
N TYR A 2 -6.87 -0.21 -5.52
CA TYR A 2 -6.70 1.24 -5.63
C TYR A 2 -8.04 1.91 -6.00
N GLU A 3 -8.26 3.14 -5.53
CA GLU A 3 -9.38 3.97 -5.93
C GLU A 3 -8.82 5.16 -6.71
N VAL A 4 -9.17 5.24 -7.99
CA VAL A 4 -8.73 6.31 -8.90
C VAL A 4 -9.17 7.67 -8.40
N LEU A 5 -8.32 8.68 -8.58
CA LEU A 5 -8.63 10.04 -8.15
C LEU A 5 -9.87 10.59 -8.87
N PRO A 6 -10.67 11.43 -8.21
CA PRO A 6 -11.77 12.13 -8.86
C PRO A 6 -11.25 12.93 -10.07
N PRO A 7 -12.02 13.05 -11.17
CA PRO A 7 -11.58 13.80 -12.36
C PRO A 7 -11.25 15.28 -12.11
N THR A 8 -11.68 15.83 -10.97
CA THR A 8 -11.39 17.20 -10.53
C THR A 8 -9.99 17.37 -9.94
N VAL A 9 -9.31 16.28 -9.56
CA VAL A 9 -7.95 16.31 -9.01
C VAL A 9 -6.98 16.02 -10.14
N LYS A 10 -6.12 16.99 -10.48
CA LYS A 10 -5.25 16.89 -11.65
C LYS A 10 -3.78 16.67 -11.27
N PHE A 11 -3.07 16.06 -12.21
CA PHE A 11 -1.61 16.02 -12.22
C PHE A 11 -1.11 16.92 -13.35
N TYR A 12 -0.02 17.65 -13.10
CA TYR A 12 0.61 18.49 -14.12
C TYR A 12 2.07 18.12 -14.30
N TYR A 13 2.51 18.13 -15.56
CA TYR A 13 3.90 18.00 -15.93
C TYR A 13 4.32 19.19 -16.77
N ASN A 14 5.38 19.90 -16.34
CA ASN A 14 5.88 21.10 -17.00
C ASN A 14 4.77 22.16 -17.24
N GLY A 15 3.92 22.36 -16.24
CA GLY A 15 2.80 23.31 -16.27
C GLY A 15 1.59 22.88 -17.10
N LYS A 16 1.59 21.70 -17.72
CA LYS A 16 0.46 21.19 -18.51
C LYS A 16 -0.24 20.05 -17.79
N GLU A 17 -1.58 20.06 -17.79
CA GLU A 17 -2.38 18.95 -17.26
C GLU A 17 -2.03 17.67 -18.03
N MET A 18 -1.85 16.58 -17.28
CA MET A 18 -1.60 15.26 -17.83
C MET A 18 -2.37 14.22 -17.02
N LYS A 19 -3.24 13.47 -17.70
CA LYS A 19 -3.90 12.30 -17.10
C LYS A 19 -2.94 11.12 -17.04
N LEU A 20 -2.81 10.53 -15.86
CA LEU A 20 -2.00 9.34 -15.63
C LEU A 20 -2.84 8.07 -15.82
N SER A 21 -2.18 6.97 -16.19
CA SER A 21 -2.72 5.61 -16.10
C SER A 21 -2.92 5.20 -14.63
N GLU A 22 -3.79 4.23 -14.37
CA GLU A 22 -4.16 3.86 -12.99
C GLU A 22 -2.95 3.44 -12.14
N ASP A 23 -2.06 2.61 -12.69
CA ASP A 23 -0.85 2.15 -11.99
C ASP A 23 0.13 3.31 -11.72
N THR A 24 0.30 4.21 -12.70
CA THR A 24 1.13 5.41 -12.56
C THR A 24 0.54 6.38 -11.55
N GLU A 25 -0.79 6.54 -11.57
CA GLU A 25 -1.53 7.41 -10.66
C GLU A 25 -1.43 6.90 -9.23
N GLU A 26 -1.65 5.60 -8.98
CA GLU A 26 -1.54 4.99 -7.66
C GLU A 26 -0.20 5.31 -7.03
N VAL A 27 0.91 5.09 -7.75
CA VAL A 27 2.25 5.36 -7.24
C VAL A 27 2.51 6.84 -7.04
N ALA A 28 1.99 7.70 -7.93
CA ALA A 28 2.05 9.15 -7.75
C ALA A 28 1.31 9.61 -6.48
N THR A 29 0.20 8.96 -6.11
CA THR A 29 -0.52 9.28 -4.87
C THR A 29 0.33 9.05 -3.63
N PHE A 30 1.22 8.04 -3.64
CA PHE A 30 2.09 7.77 -2.50
C PHE A 30 3.04 8.94 -2.25
N TYR A 31 3.65 9.47 -3.31
CA TYR A 31 4.51 10.65 -3.22
C TYR A 31 3.70 11.90 -2.84
N ALA A 32 2.55 12.12 -3.47
CA ALA A 32 1.69 13.26 -3.19
C ALA A 32 1.25 13.33 -1.71
N ARG A 33 0.95 12.19 -1.07
CA ARG A 33 0.61 12.15 0.37
C ARG A 33 1.73 12.58 1.30
N MET A 34 2.96 12.67 0.81
CA MET A 34 4.15 12.99 1.58
C MET A 34 4.83 14.28 1.11
N LEU A 35 4.16 15.09 0.30
CA LEU A 35 4.77 16.26 -0.34
C LEU A 35 5.44 17.20 0.69
N ASP A 36 4.81 17.39 1.85
CA ASP A 36 5.29 18.22 2.97
C ASP A 36 6.16 17.49 4.00
N HIS A 37 6.52 16.23 3.76
CA HIS A 37 7.34 15.44 4.69
C HIS A 37 8.83 15.56 4.35
N ASP A 38 9.71 15.66 5.36
CA ASP A 38 11.18 15.61 5.23
C ASP A 38 11.76 14.54 4.29
N TYR A 39 11.06 13.45 3.99
CA TYR A 39 11.54 12.47 3.00
C TYR A 39 11.62 13.05 1.59
N THR A 40 10.67 13.90 1.18
CA THR A 40 10.63 14.48 -0.17
C THR A 40 11.68 15.58 -0.38
N THR A 41 12.36 16.01 0.68
CA THR A 41 13.54 16.89 0.59
C THR A 41 14.83 16.11 0.37
N LYS A 42 14.83 14.78 0.64
CA LYS A 42 16.01 13.93 0.51
C LYS A 42 16.24 13.50 -0.93
N THR A 43 17.44 13.76 -1.44
CA THR A 43 17.83 13.40 -2.82
C THR A 43 17.74 11.89 -3.08
N VAL A 44 18.14 11.05 -2.12
CA VAL A 44 18.08 9.57 -2.25
C VAL A 44 16.63 9.10 -2.40
N PHE A 45 15.72 9.68 -1.61
CA PHE A 45 14.30 9.36 -1.66
C PHE A 45 13.71 9.69 -3.03
N ASN A 46 13.93 10.89 -3.52
CA ASN A 46 13.41 11.37 -4.79
C ASN A 46 13.97 10.58 -5.98
N LYS A 47 15.27 10.22 -5.96
CA LYS A 47 15.88 9.38 -6.99
C LYS A 47 15.28 7.98 -7.03
N ASN A 48 15.14 7.34 -5.87
CA ASN A 48 14.57 5.99 -5.77
C ASN A 48 13.09 5.97 -6.17
N PHE A 49 12.31 6.93 -5.68
CA PHE A 49 10.91 7.09 -6.07
C PHE A 49 10.78 7.27 -7.57
N PHE A 50 11.50 8.23 -8.15
CA PHE A 50 11.36 8.54 -9.57
C PHE A 50 11.75 7.38 -10.47
N HIS A 51 12.81 6.66 -10.11
CA HIS A 51 13.21 5.45 -10.82
C HIS A 51 12.09 4.38 -10.79
N ASP A 52 11.59 4.01 -9.61
CA ASP A 52 10.56 2.97 -9.51
C ASP A 52 9.20 3.42 -10.08
N TRP A 53 8.87 4.71 -9.97
CA TRP A 53 7.65 5.28 -10.56
C TRP A 53 7.70 5.21 -12.08
N ARG A 54 8.86 5.46 -12.70
CA ARG A 54 9.01 5.29 -14.14
C ARG A 54 8.83 3.85 -14.58
N GLU A 55 9.15 2.86 -13.74
CA GLU A 55 8.95 1.44 -14.09
C GLU A 55 7.48 1.02 -14.18
N VAL A 56 6.58 1.71 -13.49
CA VAL A 56 5.12 1.46 -13.61
C VAL A 56 4.44 2.28 -14.70
N MET A 57 5.15 3.24 -15.30
CA MET A 57 4.62 4.07 -16.38
C MET A 57 4.45 3.30 -17.68
N THR A 58 3.40 3.65 -18.42
CA THR A 58 3.28 3.32 -19.84
C THR A 58 4.42 3.97 -20.64
N ASP A 59 4.72 3.45 -21.83
CA ASP A 59 5.78 4.00 -22.69
C ASP A 59 5.55 5.48 -23.03
N SER A 60 4.28 5.86 -23.26
CA SER A 60 3.88 7.26 -23.54
C SER A 60 4.14 8.18 -22.36
N GLU A 61 3.82 7.73 -21.14
CA GLU A 61 4.09 8.50 -19.92
C GLU A 61 5.58 8.59 -19.66
N ARG A 62 6.31 7.47 -19.78
CA ARG A 62 7.75 7.38 -19.57
C ARG A 62 8.53 8.26 -20.54
N ALA A 63 8.05 8.43 -21.78
CA ALA A 63 8.65 9.32 -22.77
C ALA A 63 8.46 10.81 -22.43
N LYS A 64 7.35 11.17 -21.78
CA LYS A 64 7.03 12.56 -21.41
C LYS A 64 7.65 12.95 -20.06
N ILE A 65 7.45 12.10 -19.05
CA ILE A 65 7.85 12.34 -17.66
C ILE A 65 9.31 11.90 -17.48
N THR A 66 10.22 12.84 -17.69
CA THR A 66 11.67 12.60 -17.65
C THR A 66 12.36 13.26 -16.46
N ASP A 67 11.70 14.21 -15.81
CA ASP A 67 12.27 15.01 -14.73
C ASP A 67 11.25 15.23 -13.60
N LEU A 68 11.56 14.71 -12.41
CA LEU A 68 10.70 14.85 -11.24
C LEU A 68 10.44 16.30 -10.85
N SER A 69 11.40 17.21 -11.08
CA SER A 69 11.25 18.63 -10.70
C SER A 69 10.17 19.35 -11.51
N LYS A 70 9.80 18.80 -12.68
CA LYS A 70 8.73 19.32 -13.54
C LYS A 70 7.36 18.74 -13.19
N CYS A 71 7.31 17.75 -12.30
CA CYS A 71 6.06 17.15 -11.83
C CYS A 71 5.43 18.03 -10.74
N ASN A 72 4.13 18.27 -10.84
CA ASN A 72 3.37 19.00 -9.85
C ASN A 72 2.31 18.09 -9.23
N PHE A 73 2.53 17.74 -7.96
CA PHE A 73 1.65 16.90 -7.15
C PHE A 73 0.74 17.70 -6.20
N LYS A 74 0.71 19.04 -6.28
CA LYS A 74 0.05 19.90 -5.28
C LYS A 74 -1.45 19.66 -5.18
N GLU A 75 -2.15 19.49 -6.30
CA GLU A 75 -3.60 19.21 -6.26
C GLU A 75 -3.90 17.84 -5.63
N MET A 76 -3.13 16.81 -6.01
CA MET A 76 -3.23 15.49 -5.38
C MET A 76 -2.95 15.59 -3.86
N HIS A 77 -1.95 16.38 -3.46
CA HIS A 77 -1.61 16.60 -2.06
C HIS A 77 -2.76 17.28 -1.31
N ALA A 78 -3.30 18.37 -1.87
CA ALA A 78 -4.43 19.11 -1.30
C ALA A 78 -5.67 18.22 -1.12
N TYR A 79 -5.96 17.35 -2.10
CA TYR A 79 -7.02 16.35 -2.00
C TYR A 79 -6.81 15.41 -0.80
N PHE A 80 -5.60 14.89 -0.60
CA PHE A 80 -5.33 13.99 0.54
C PHE A 80 -5.32 14.70 1.89
N LEU A 81 -4.92 15.97 1.94
CA LEU A 81 -5.08 16.81 3.14
C LEU A 81 -6.57 16.96 3.48
N GLN A 82 -7.40 17.32 2.50
CA GLN A 82 -8.86 17.41 2.68
C GLN A 82 -9.45 16.09 3.17
N LYS A 83 -9.10 14.96 2.54
CA LYS A 83 -9.57 13.62 2.97
C LYS A 83 -9.14 13.26 4.39
N SER A 84 -7.95 13.70 4.80
CA SER A 84 -7.49 13.51 6.17
C SER A 84 -8.32 14.33 7.17
N GLU A 85 -8.65 15.58 6.84
CA GLU A 85 -9.50 16.44 7.68
C GLU A 85 -10.94 15.93 7.75
N GLU A 86 -11.51 15.49 6.62
CA GLU A 86 -12.83 14.83 6.58
C GLU A 86 -12.88 13.60 7.51
N ARG A 87 -11.83 12.77 7.49
CA ARG A 87 -11.71 11.60 8.38
C ARG A 87 -11.61 12.00 9.85
N LYS A 88 -10.89 13.08 10.19
CA LYS A 88 -10.80 13.58 11.57
C LYS A 88 -12.17 14.12 12.04
N ALA A 89 -12.87 14.84 11.17
CA ALA A 89 -14.19 15.42 11.41
C ALA A 89 -15.34 14.40 11.42
N MET A 90 -15.08 13.14 11.08
CA MET A 90 -16.06 12.07 11.07
C MET A 90 -16.82 11.94 12.41
N THR A 91 -18.13 11.69 12.31
CA THR A 91 -19.04 11.60 13.46
C THR A 91 -18.69 10.44 14.39
N LYS A 92 -19.17 10.50 15.64
CA LYS A 92 -19.00 9.40 16.59
C LYS A 92 -19.66 8.11 16.08
N GLU A 93 -20.82 8.23 15.44
CA GLU A 93 -21.57 7.09 14.90
C GLU A 93 -20.80 6.39 13.77
N ASP A 94 -20.24 7.14 12.81
CA ASP A 94 -19.46 6.57 11.72
C ASP A 94 -18.15 5.94 12.22
N LYS A 95 -17.48 6.59 13.18
CA LYS A 95 -16.30 6.01 13.85
C LYS A 95 -16.64 4.70 14.56
N GLN A 96 -17.81 4.62 15.20
CA GLN A 96 -18.28 3.40 15.86
C GLN A 96 -18.56 2.28 14.85
N LYS A 97 -19.23 2.57 13.72
CA LYS A 97 -19.44 1.60 12.63
C LYS A 97 -18.11 1.06 12.07
N ILE A 98 -17.10 1.91 11.91
CA ILE A 98 -15.76 1.48 11.45
C ILE A 98 -15.09 0.59 12.50
N LYS A 99 -15.23 0.92 13.79
CA LYS A 99 -14.69 0.13 14.89
C LYS A 99 -15.32 -1.26 14.93
N GLU A 100 -16.63 -1.37 14.85
CA GLU A 100 -17.37 -2.64 14.86
C GLU A 100 -16.95 -3.55 13.68
N LYS A 101 -16.87 -3.01 12.46
CA LYS A 101 -16.36 -3.75 11.30
C LYS A 101 -14.92 -4.25 11.49
N ASN A 102 -14.06 -3.44 12.11
CA ASN A 102 -12.69 -3.87 12.41
C ASN A 102 -12.64 -4.96 13.49
N GLU A 103 -13.55 -4.94 14.46
CA GLU A 103 -13.67 -5.97 15.49
C GLU A 103 -14.18 -7.29 14.91
N GLU A 104 -15.11 -7.27 13.96
CA GLU A 104 -15.55 -8.46 13.22
C GLU A 104 -14.39 -9.10 12.45
N ILE A 105 -13.64 -8.29 11.70
CA ILE A 105 -12.42 -8.73 11.00
C ILE A 105 -11.39 -9.32 11.98
N GLN A 106 -11.21 -8.69 13.14
CA GLN A 106 -10.29 -9.20 14.18
C GLN A 106 -10.77 -10.53 14.76
N LYS A 107 -12.07 -10.73 14.95
CA LYS A 107 -12.64 -11.99 15.47
C LYS A 107 -12.44 -13.13 14.48
N GLU A 108 -12.56 -12.85 13.19
CA GLU A 108 -12.44 -13.83 12.11
C GLU A 108 -10.98 -14.17 11.77
N TYR A 109 -10.13 -13.15 11.56
CA TYR A 109 -8.77 -13.33 11.02
C TYR A 109 -7.65 -13.06 12.03
N GLY A 110 -7.98 -12.52 13.20
CA GLY A 110 -6.99 -12.07 14.18
C GLY A 110 -6.52 -13.13 15.18
N PHE A 111 -6.97 -14.38 15.01
CA PHE A 111 -6.62 -15.49 15.88
C PHE A 111 -6.28 -16.74 15.06
N CYS A 112 -5.38 -17.54 15.59
CA CYS A 112 -5.05 -18.87 15.07
C CYS A 112 -5.19 -19.91 16.19
N ILE A 113 -5.10 -21.19 15.82
CA ILE A 113 -5.05 -22.29 16.78
C ILE A 113 -3.65 -22.90 16.69
N ILE A 114 -2.93 -22.90 17.81
CA ILE A 114 -1.61 -23.53 17.95
C ILE A 114 -1.71 -24.51 19.11
N ASP A 115 -1.42 -25.78 18.88
CA ASP A 115 -1.51 -26.86 19.87
C ASP A 115 -2.85 -26.93 20.63
N GLY A 116 -3.95 -26.63 19.93
CA GLY A 116 -5.31 -26.62 20.51
C GLY A 116 -5.69 -25.34 21.27
N HIS A 117 -4.76 -24.40 21.44
CA HIS A 117 -5.00 -23.12 22.09
C HIS A 117 -5.25 -22.01 21.08
N LYS A 118 -6.23 -21.14 21.38
CA LYS A 118 -6.56 -19.98 20.56
C LYS A 118 -5.58 -18.85 20.86
N GLU A 119 -4.69 -18.57 19.92
CA GLU A 119 -3.64 -17.57 20.04
C GLU A 119 -3.93 -16.33 19.17
N LYS A 120 -3.55 -15.16 19.67
CA LYS A 120 -3.73 -13.89 18.96
C LYS A 120 -2.62 -13.67 17.95
N ILE A 121 -2.99 -13.36 16.70
CA ILE A 121 -2.02 -13.04 15.64
C ILE A 121 -1.58 -11.58 15.76
N GLY A 122 -0.26 -11.35 15.68
CA GLY A 122 0.33 -10.01 15.78
C GLY A 122 -0.08 -9.07 14.64
N ASN A 123 0.20 -9.46 13.40
CA ASN A 123 -0.26 -8.74 12.21
C ASN A 123 -0.82 -9.72 11.17
N PHE A 124 -2.14 -9.72 10.99
CA PHE A 124 -2.85 -10.52 9.98
C PHE A 124 -3.26 -9.67 8.76
N LYS A 125 -2.98 -8.35 8.77
CA LYS A 125 -3.23 -7.46 7.64
C LYS A 125 -1.94 -7.25 6.88
N ILE A 126 -1.93 -7.66 5.62
CA ILE A 126 -0.81 -7.41 4.70
C ILE A 126 -0.60 -5.89 4.56
N GLU A 127 0.66 -5.47 4.58
CA GLU A 127 0.99 -4.06 4.39
C GLU A 127 0.50 -3.57 3.02
N PRO A 128 -0.18 -2.40 2.96
CA PRO A 128 -0.56 -1.81 1.69
C PRO A 128 0.69 -1.37 0.89
N PRO A 129 0.58 -1.26 -0.45
CA PRO A 129 1.63 -0.65 -1.25
C PRO A 129 1.89 0.80 -0.82
N GLY A 130 3.10 1.29 -1.08
CA GLY A 130 3.52 2.63 -0.69
C GLY A 130 4.99 2.85 -0.98
N LEU A 131 5.58 3.94 -0.46
CA LEU A 131 7.02 4.15 -0.55
C LEU A 131 7.72 3.70 0.74
N PHE A 132 8.88 3.08 0.59
CA PHE A 132 9.69 2.61 1.70
C PHE A 132 10.31 3.81 2.44
N ARG A 133 10.08 3.90 3.74
CA ARG A 133 10.54 5.00 4.62
C ARG A 133 11.54 4.45 5.65
N GLY A 134 12.69 4.02 5.15
CA GLY A 134 13.78 3.54 6.00
C GLY A 134 14.29 4.64 6.92
N ARG A 135 14.60 4.29 8.17
CA ARG A 135 15.08 5.23 9.19
C ARG A 135 16.49 5.75 8.84
N GLY A 136 16.81 6.98 9.27
CA GLY A 136 18.10 7.60 9.03
C GLY A 136 18.39 7.88 7.55
N GLU A 137 19.60 7.55 7.10
CA GLU A 137 20.07 7.67 5.71
C GLU A 137 19.99 6.33 4.96
N HIS A 138 18.85 5.65 5.09
CA HIS A 138 18.66 4.35 4.45
C HIS A 138 18.72 4.44 2.91
N PRO A 139 19.61 3.70 2.22
CA PRO A 139 19.86 3.87 0.78
C PRO A 139 18.66 3.48 -0.11
N LYS A 140 17.72 2.70 0.43
CA LYS A 140 16.47 2.29 -0.25
C LYS A 140 15.25 3.17 0.04
N MET A 141 15.37 4.25 0.83
CA MET A 141 14.22 5.12 1.08
C MET A 141 13.65 5.65 -0.24
N GLY A 142 12.34 5.76 -0.37
CA GLY A 142 11.66 6.17 -1.60
C GLY A 142 11.38 5.05 -2.59
N LYS A 143 11.97 3.85 -2.42
CA LYS A 143 11.65 2.67 -3.26
C LYS A 143 10.18 2.27 -3.10
N LEU A 144 9.57 1.81 -4.18
CA LEU A 144 8.19 1.35 -4.22
C LEU A 144 8.05 0.00 -3.50
N LYS A 145 7.25 -0.03 -2.44
CA LYS A 145 6.71 -1.25 -1.84
C LYS A 145 5.52 -1.67 -2.68
N LYS A 146 5.70 -2.74 -3.47
CA LYS A 146 4.64 -3.28 -4.34
C LYS A 146 3.51 -3.89 -3.51
N ARG A 147 2.33 -3.96 -4.12
CA ARG A 147 1.19 -4.67 -3.57
C ARG A 147 1.50 -6.16 -3.54
N VAL A 148 1.30 -6.80 -2.40
CA VAL A 148 1.41 -8.25 -2.26
C VAL A 148 0.10 -8.88 -2.75
N LEU A 149 0.20 -9.79 -3.71
CA LEU A 149 -0.93 -10.58 -4.22
C LEU A 149 -0.98 -11.94 -3.51
N PRO A 150 -2.13 -12.65 -3.52
CA PRO A 150 -2.18 -14.01 -2.98
C PRO A 150 -1.11 -14.94 -3.56
N GLU A 151 -0.77 -14.76 -4.83
CA GLU A 151 0.27 -15.50 -5.54
C GLU A 151 1.70 -15.24 -5.03
N ASP A 152 1.88 -14.22 -4.19
CA ASP A 152 3.15 -13.93 -3.51
C ASP A 152 3.24 -14.55 -2.12
N VAL A 153 2.09 -14.92 -1.52
CA VAL A 153 1.96 -15.33 -0.11
C VAL A 153 2.16 -16.83 0.07
N LEU A 154 3.05 -17.19 0.99
CA LEU A 154 3.21 -18.55 1.48
C LEU A 154 2.38 -18.74 2.75
N ILE A 155 1.61 -19.83 2.81
CA ILE A 155 0.86 -20.21 4.01
C ILE A 155 1.60 -21.37 4.69
N ASN A 156 1.73 -21.31 6.02
CA ASN A 156 2.22 -22.41 6.83
C ASN A 156 1.14 -22.82 7.84
N CYS A 157 0.74 -24.09 7.80
CA CYS A 157 -0.26 -24.65 8.71
C CYS A 157 -0.03 -26.16 8.94
N SER A 158 -0.74 -26.79 9.87
CA SER A 158 -0.64 -28.25 10.06
C SER A 158 -1.31 -29.01 8.90
N LYS A 159 -0.83 -30.22 8.60
CA LYS A 159 -1.35 -31.05 7.49
C LYS A 159 -2.83 -31.44 7.66
N ASP A 160 -3.26 -31.55 8.90
CA ASP A 160 -4.59 -31.93 9.37
C ASP A 160 -5.49 -30.72 9.70
N SER A 161 -4.97 -29.50 9.53
CA SER A 161 -5.72 -28.26 9.74
C SER A 161 -6.61 -27.90 8.56
N ASN A 162 -7.59 -27.02 8.79
CA ASN A 162 -8.34 -26.41 7.70
C ASN A 162 -7.46 -25.36 6.99
N ILE A 163 -6.98 -25.69 5.79
CA ILE A 163 -6.12 -24.82 5.01
C ILE A 163 -6.93 -23.58 4.55
N PRO A 164 -6.45 -22.35 4.81
CA PRO A 164 -7.17 -21.14 4.43
C PRO A 164 -7.30 -21.07 2.91
N LYS A 165 -8.49 -20.71 2.43
CA LYS A 165 -8.74 -20.56 0.99
C LYS A 165 -8.24 -19.18 0.51
N PRO A 166 -7.59 -19.09 -0.66
CA PRO A 166 -7.25 -17.81 -1.26
C PRO A 166 -8.52 -17.06 -1.67
N PRO A 167 -8.43 -15.73 -1.89
CA PRO A 167 -9.51 -14.95 -2.49
C PRO A 167 -10.02 -15.57 -3.80
N HIS A 168 -11.27 -15.29 -4.16
CA HIS A 168 -11.88 -15.82 -5.37
C HIS A 168 -11.01 -15.55 -6.62
N ALA A 169 -10.83 -16.57 -7.46
CA ALA A 169 -9.99 -16.57 -8.66
C ALA A 169 -8.47 -16.40 -8.44
N HIS A 170 -8.00 -16.50 -7.19
CA HIS A 170 -6.57 -16.46 -6.84
C HIS A 170 -6.08 -17.81 -6.31
N LYS A 171 -4.75 -17.94 -6.22
CA LYS A 171 -4.09 -19.06 -5.55
C LYS A 171 -2.99 -18.55 -4.62
N TRP A 172 -2.74 -19.29 -3.54
CA TRP A 172 -1.54 -19.05 -2.74
C TRP A 172 -0.29 -19.39 -3.54
N ARG A 173 0.81 -18.70 -3.24
CA ARG A 173 2.12 -19.04 -3.80
C ARG A 173 2.49 -20.48 -3.48
N GLU A 174 2.33 -20.83 -2.20
CA GLU A 174 2.70 -22.12 -1.65
C GLU A 174 1.95 -22.36 -0.34
N ILE A 175 1.62 -23.63 -0.07
CA ILE A 175 1.16 -24.09 1.23
C ILE A 175 2.21 -25.06 1.76
N ARG A 176 2.76 -24.75 2.93
CA ARG A 176 3.76 -25.53 3.65
C ARG A 176 3.20 -26.04 4.97
N HIS A 177 3.87 -27.07 5.48
CA HIS A 177 3.57 -27.70 6.76
C HIS A 177 4.89 -27.93 7.51
N ASP A 178 5.60 -26.84 7.79
CA ASP A 178 6.89 -26.85 8.49
C ASP A 178 6.68 -26.49 9.96
N SER A 179 6.87 -27.48 10.84
CA SER A 179 6.76 -27.32 12.29
C SER A 179 8.00 -26.73 12.94
N ASN A 180 9.10 -26.51 12.19
CA ASN A 180 10.34 -25.93 12.72
C ASN A 180 10.34 -24.40 12.69
N VAL A 181 9.28 -23.79 12.13
CA VAL A 181 9.13 -22.34 12.01
C VAL A 181 7.87 -21.87 12.73
N THR A 182 7.85 -20.61 13.13
CA THR A 182 6.76 -20.01 13.93
C THR A 182 5.86 -19.07 13.15
N TRP A 183 6.16 -18.79 11.87
CA TRP A 183 5.35 -17.91 11.04
C TRP A 183 4.14 -18.66 10.44
N LEU A 184 3.03 -17.93 10.29
CA LEU A 184 1.77 -18.44 9.72
C LEU A 184 1.66 -18.11 8.22
N ALA A 185 2.13 -16.92 7.84
CA ALA A 185 2.23 -16.49 6.45
C ALA A 185 3.49 -15.63 6.23
N SER A 186 4.07 -15.70 5.03
CA SER A 186 5.25 -14.92 4.62
C SER A 186 5.20 -14.50 3.16
#